data_AF-A0A7W0K9C9-F1
#
_entry.id   AF-A0A7W0K9C9-F1
#
_cell.length_a   1.000
_cell.length_b   1.000
_cell.length_c   1.000
_cell.angle_alpha   90.00
_cell.angle_beta   90.00
_cell.angle_gamma   90.00
#
_symmetry.space_group_name_H-M   'P 1'
#
loop_
_entity.id
_entity.type
_entity.pdbx_description
1 polymer ?
#
loop_
_entity_poly.entity_id
_entity_poly.type
_entity_poly.pdbx_seq_one_letter_code
_entity_poly.pdbx_strand_id
1 'polypeptide(L)'
;AYNEHEAVLALDPSRKDARLIVGTYRYVVSALSLPIRWMAYVAGFGGDKRRGLQMIEEAAAYPSLTQTDAKFALLLLYNREKQFDAAMRVAVELQKRYPKNRQLWYEAGTTLIRAGRYQQADDMLSEGIRKRDGDRRERMFGEDALWHYKRGLARARLGRVDLARTDLQIPLAREAREWVRGRAHAELGQIANTTGDREQARREYRLAIELAIRGNDPIGQAAAESLLGTVR
;
A
#
# COMPACT_ATOMS: atom_id res chain seq x y z
N ALA A 1 -21.42 -12.77 -13.68
CA ALA A 1 -20.99 -12.66 -12.26
C ALA A 1 -21.70 -11.52 -11.54
N TYR A 2 -21.55 -10.25 -11.94
CA TYR A 2 -22.26 -9.11 -11.33
C TYR A 2 -23.80 -9.22 -11.45
N ASN A 3 -24.34 -9.36 -12.67
CA ASN A 3 -25.80 -9.45 -12.91
C ASN A 3 -26.44 -10.65 -12.18
N GLU A 4 -25.73 -11.77 -12.11
CA GLU A 4 -26.19 -12.98 -11.40
C GLU A 4 -26.29 -12.76 -9.89
N HIS A 5 -25.35 -12.02 -9.29
CA HIS A 5 -25.33 -11.76 -7.85
C HIS A 5 -26.27 -10.61 -7.45
N GLU A 6 -26.56 -9.69 -8.37
CA GLU A 6 -27.63 -8.71 -8.22
C GLU A 6 -29.02 -9.38 -8.28
N ALA A 7 -29.22 -10.34 -9.20
CA ALA A 7 -30.44 -11.14 -9.25
C ALA A 7 -30.66 -11.95 -7.95
N VAL A 8 -29.59 -12.52 -7.39
CA VAL A 8 -29.64 -13.22 -6.08
C VAL A 8 -30.02 -12.26 -4.94
N LEU A 9 -29.53 -11.01 -4.94
CA LEU A 9 -29.90 -10.00 -3.94
C LEU A 9 -31.33 -9.45 -4.13
N ALA A 10 -31.84 -9.45 -5.36
CA ALA A 10 -33.22 -9.07 -5.67
C ALA A 10 -34.23 -10.17 -5.27
N LEU A 11 -33.83 -11.45 -5.34
CA LEU A 11 -34.63 -12.60 -4.93
C LEU A 11 -34.56 -12.87 -3.42
N ASP A 12 -33.40 -12.66 -2.80
CA ASP A 12 -33.21 -12.79 -1.35
C ASP A 12 -32.24 -11.71 -0.83
N PRO A 13 -32.76 -10.59 -0.32
CA PRO A 13 -31.95 -9.49 0.22
C PRO A 13 -31.05 -9.87 1.41
N SER A 14 -31.28 -11.04 2.03
CA SER A 14 -30.53 -11.54 3.18
C SER A 14 -29.20 -12.24 2.81
N ARG A 15 -28.98 -12.53 1.52
CA ARG A 15 -27.74 -13.13 0.98
C ARG A 15 -26.58 -12.13 0.93
N LYS A 16 -25.88 -11.97 2.06
CA LYS A 16 -24.81 -10.96 2.23
C LYS A 16 -23.48 -11.31 1.53
N ASP A 17 -23.31 -12.55 1.12
CA ASP A 17 -22.21 -13.08 0.31
C ASP A 17 -22.13 -12.43 -1.09
N ALA A 18 -23.28 -12.23 -1.74
CA ALA A 18 -23.38 -11.52 -3.02
C ALA A 18 -22.93 -10.04 -2.94
N ARG A 19 -22.92 -9.44 -1.73
CA ARG A 19 -22.56 -8.03 -1.51
C ARG A 19 -21.07 -7.76 -1.61
N LEU A 20 -20.20 -8.76 -1.42
CA LEU A 20 -18.74 -8.57 -1.56
C LEU A 20 -18.36 -8.26 -3.01
N ILE A 21 -18.92 -9.01 -3.96
CA ILE A 21 -18.66 -8.86 -5.39
C ILE A 21 -19.32 -7.56 -5.90
N VAL A 22 -20.57 -7.30 -5.51
CA VAL A 22 -21.29 -6.06 -5.88
C VAL A 22 -20.63 -4.81 -5.25
N GLY A 23 -20.19 -4.88 -3.99
CA GLY A 23 -19.56 -3.79 -3.26
C GLY A 23 -18.14 -3.46 -3.75
N THR A 24 -17.33 -4.49 -4.04
CA THR A 24 -16.00 -4.31 -4.64
C THR A 24 -16.12 -3.67 -6.03
N TYR A 25 -17.07 -4.12 -6.84
CA TYR A 25 -17.32 -3.55 -8.16
C TYR A 25 -17.79 -2.09 -8.07
N ARG A 26 -18.74 -1.78 -7.17
CA ARG A 26 -19.21 -0.41 -6.92
C ARG A 26 -18.10 0.51 -6.39
N TYR A 27 -17.19 0.00 -5.56
CA TYR A 27 -16.04 0.76 -5.07
C TYR A 27 -15.02 1.05 -6.17
N VAL A 28 -14.67 0.03 -6.98
CA VAL A 28 -13.76 0.19 -8.13
C VAL A 28 -14.34 1.21 -9.10
N VAL A 29 -15.62 1.12 -9.44
CA VAL A 29 -16.33 2.09 -10.30
C VAL A 29 -16.33 3.51 -9.72
N SER A 30 -16.51 3.65 -8.40
CA SER A 30 -16.47 4.96 -7.73
C SER A 30 -15.09 5.64 -7.76
N ALA A 31 -14.05 4.88 -8.07
CA ALA A 31 -12.67 5.34 -8.20
C ALA A 31 -12.25 5.59 -9.68
N LEU A 32 -13.13 5.38 -10.67
CA LEU A 32 -12.86 5.59 -12.09
C LEU A 32 -13.14 7.05 -12.52
N SER A 33 -12.52 7.48 -13.63
CA SER A 33 -12.67 8.82 -14.18
C SER A 33 -14.13 9.16 -14.51
N LEU A 34 -14.47 10.46 -14.46
CA LEU A 34 -15.83 11.00 -14.59
C LEU A 34 -16.71 10.35 -15.69
N PRO A 35 -16.20 10.03 -16.90
CA PRO A 35 -17.01 9.41 -17.95
C PRO A 35 -17.46 7.98 -17.62
N ILE A 36 -16.60 7.21 -16.94
CA ILE A 36 -16.89 5.81 -16.58
C ILE A 36 -17.86 5.76 -15.39
N ARG A 37 -17.73 6.71 -14.44
CA ARG A 37 -18.67 6.88 -13.33
C ARG A 37 -20.08 7.22 -13.84
N TRP A 38 -20.18 8.03 -14.90
CA TRP A 38 -21.45 8.37 -15.53
C TRP A 38 -22.10 7.16 -16.22
N MET A 39 -21.32 6.35 -16.96
CA MET A 39 -21.83 5.11 -17.57
C MET A 39 -22.36 4.10 -16.53
N ALA A 40 -21.70 3.99 -15.38
CA ALA A 40 -22.18 3.14 -14.30
C ALA A 40 -23.45 3.69 -13.63
N TYR A 41 -23.58 5.01 -13.50
CA TYR A 41 -24.81 5.65 -13.00
C TYR A 41 -26.01 5.39 -13.92
N VAL A 42 -25.82 5.50 -15.24
CA VAL A 42 -26.84 5.20 -16.27
C VAL A 42 -27.24 3.71 -16.26
N ALA A 43 -26.34 2.82 -15.84
CA ALA A 43 -26.59 1.39 -15.67
C ALA A 43 -27.15 0.97 -14.30
N GLY A 44 -27.50 1.92 -13.40
CA GLY A 44 -28.13 1.62 -12.09
C GLY A 44 -27.18 1.56 -10.87
N PHE A 45 -25.92 1.97 -11.04
CA PHE A 45 -24.90 1.90 -10.00
C PHE A 45 -24.69 3.26 -9.30
N GLY A 46 -25.69 3.75 -8.56
CA GLY A 46 -25.51 4.89 -7.64
C GLY A 46 -24.60 4.51 -6.46
N GLY A 47 -23.49 5.23 -6.24
CA GLY A 47 -22.44 4.86 -5.29
C GLY A 47 -22.30 5.81 -4.10
N ASP A 48 -22.91 5.49 -2.95
CA ASP A 48 -22.59 6.11 -1.66
C ASP A 48 -21.41 5.36 -1.01
N LYS A 49 -20.27 6.05 -0.93
CA LYS A 49 -19.02 5.55 -0.37
C LYS A 49 -19.16 5.12 1.11
N ARG A 50 -19.93 5.86 1.92
CA ARG A 50 -20.14 5.50 3.33
C ARG A 50 -20.93 4.22 3.45
N ARG A 51 -22.00 4.09 2.66
CA ARG A 51 -22.81 2.88 2.62
C ARG A 51 -22.01 1.67 2.13
N GLY A 52 -21.14 1.86 1.12
CA GLY A 52 -20.22 0.83 0.66
C GLY A 52 -19.26 0.35 1.75
N LEU A 53 -18.65 1.27 2.50
CA LEU A 53 -17.77 0.92 3.63
C LEU A 53 -18.53 0.16 4.72
N GLN A 54 -19.71 0.64 5.12
CA GLN A 54 -20.56 -0.01 6.11
C GLN A 54 -20.91 -1.45 5.72
N MET A 55 -21.26 -1.70 4.46
CA MET A 55 -21.57 -3.05 3.99
C MET A 55 -20.38 -4.00 4.12
N ILE A 56 -19.15 -3.50 3.93
CA ILE A 56 -17.93 -4.29 4.06
C ILE A 56 -17.57 -4.50 5.54
N GLU A 57 -17.82 -3.51 6.41
CA GLU A 57 -17.70 -3.64 7.87
C GLU A 57 -18.64 -4.74 8.41
N GLU A 58 -19.89 -4.73 7.98
CA GLU A 58 -20.86 -5.78 8.32
C GLU A 58 -20.40 -7.16 7.86
N ALA A 59 -19.85 -7.27 6.64
CA ALA A 59 -19.33 -8.53 6.11
C ALA A 59 -18.10 -9.03 6.88
N ALA A 60 -17.23 -8.12 7.33
CA ALA A 60 -16.05 -8.47 8.13
C ALA A 60 -16.41 -8.87 9.58
N ALA A 61 -17.49 -8.33 10.13
CA ALA A 61 -17.97 -8.67 11.47
C ALA A 61 -18.72 -10.01 11.52
N TYR A 62 -19.35 -10.42 10.41
CA TYR A 62 -20.16 -11.63 10.36
C TYR A 62 -19.31 -12.90 10.11
N PRO A 63 -19.46 -13.99 10.90
CA PRO A 63 -18.79 -15.26 10.63
C PRO A 63 -19.30 -15.89 9.31
N SER A 64 -18.50 -15.79 8.26
CA SER A 64 -18.80 -16.38 6.95
C SER A 64 -17.52 -16.82 6.23
N LEU A 65 -17.69 -17.52 5.11
CA LEU A 65 -16.59 -17.87 4.21
C LEU A 65 -15.89 -16.63 3.61
N THR A 66 -16.61 -15.51 3.46
CA THR A 66 -16.10 -14.25 2.89
C THR A 66 -15.55 -13.29 3.93
N GLN A 67 -15.64 -13.61 5.22
CA GLN A 67 -15.24 -12.72 6.32
C GLN A 67 -13.79 -12.27 6.20
N THR A 68 -12.88 -13.19 5.85
CA THR A 68 -11.46 -12.88 5.70
C THR A 68 -11.22 -11.94 4.53
N ASP A 69 -11.88 -12.18 3.39
CA ASP A 69 -11.74 -11.33 2.20
C ASP A 69 -12.26 -9.92 2.47
N ALA A 70 -13.39 -9.81 3.20
CA ALA A 70 -13.91 -8.53 3.66
C ALA A 70 -12.92 -7.79 4.58
N LYS A 71 -12.20 -8.50 5.46
CA LYS A 71 -11.14 -7.90 6.29
C LYS A 71 -9.95 -7.41 5.46
N PHE A 72 -9.50 -8.15 4.46
CA PHE A 72 -8.48 -7.66 3.54
C PHE A 72 -8.95 -6.43 2.77
N ALA A 73 -10.20 -6.40 2.32
CA ALA A 73 -10.80 -5.22 1.70
C ALA A 73 -10.82 -4.03 2.67
N LEU A 74 -11.28 -4.22 3.92
CA LEU A 74 -11.27 -3.16 4.95
C LEU A 74 -9.87 -2.61 5.20
N LEU A 75 -8.84 -3.46 5.26
CA LEU A 75 -7.47 -3.01 5.44
C LEU A 75 -7.07 -2.00 4.35
N LEU A 76 -7.37 -2.30 3.09
CA LEU A 76 -7.10 -1.42 1.95
C LEU A 76 -7.94 -0.14 2.01
N LEU A 77 -9.24 -0.27 2.29
CA LEU A 77 -10.19 0.84 2.36
C LEU A 77 -9.85 1.81 3.48
N TYR A 78 -9.61 1.33 4.68
CA TYR A 78 -9.23 2.16 5.82
C TYR A 78 -7.91 2.90 5.56
N ASN A 79 -6.92 2.26 4.91
CA ASN A 79 -5.70 2.96 4.49
C ASN A 79 -6.00 4.11 3.52
N ARG A 80 -6.89 3.89 2.55
CA ARG A 80 -7.30 4.90 1.57
C ARG A 80 -8.10 6.05 2.20
N GLU A 81 -8.94 5.74 3.18
CA GLU A 81 -9.69 6.72 3.98
C GLU A 81 -8.87 7.40 5.08
N LYS A 82 -7.55 7.11 5.16
CA LYS A 82 -6.65 7.59 6.22
C LYS A 82 -7.09 7.19 7.64
N GLN A 83 -7.94 6.17 7.77
CA GLN A 83 -8.37 5.58 9.04
C GLN A 83 -7.33 4.56 9.53
N PHE A 84 -6.10 5.02 9.78
CA PHE A 84 -4.97 4.11 10.02
C PHE A 84 -5.11 3.26 11.28
N ASP A 85 -5.75 3.77 12.33
CA ASP A 85 -6.00 2.98 13.55
C ASP A 85 -7.02 1.86 13.30
N ALA A 86 -8.03 2.09 12.46
CA ALA A 86 -8.97 1.05 12.05
C ALA A 86 -8.26 0.00 11.17
N ALA A 87 -7.45 0.44 10.21
CA ALA A 87 -6.61 -0.43 9.40
C ALA A 87 -5.69 -1.31 10.25
N MET A 88 -5.02 -0.74 11.27
CA MET A 88 -4.12 -1.49 12.14
C MET A 88 -4.84 -2.52 13.01
N ARG A 89 -6.04 -2.23 13.51
CA ARG A 89 -6.86 -3.22 14.22
C ARG A 89 -7.15 -4.45 13.34
N VAL A 90 -7.56 -4.21 12.09
CA VAL A 90 -7.81 -5.28 11.12
C VAL A 90 -6.52 -6.04 10.77
N ALA A 91 -5.40 -5.33 10.56
CA ALA A 91 -4.11 -5.95 10.24
C ALA A 91 -3.64 -6.89 11.36
N VAL A 92 -3.71 -6.46 12.62
CA VAL A 92 -3.31 -7.27 13.78
C VAL A 92 -4.21 -8.51 13.93
N GLU A 93 -5.52 -8.37 13.68
CA GLU A 93 -6.43 -9.50 13.69
C GLU A 93 -6.08 -10.52 12.59
N LEU A 94 -5.83 -10.05 11.37
CA LEU A 94 -5.41 -10.91 10.26
C LEU A 94 -4.06 -11.57 10.56
N GLN A 95 -3.10 -10.88 11.18
CA GLN A 95 -1.80 -11.44 11.56
C GLN A 95 -1.95 -12.58 12.58
N LYS A 96 -2.86 -12.42 13.58
CA LYS A 96 -3.16 -13.48 14.54
C LYS A 96 -3.78 -14.71 13.86
N ARG A 97 -4.69 -14.50 12.92
CA ARG A 97 -5.36 -15.59 12.18
C ARG A 97 -4.44 -16.27 11.16
N TYR A 98 -3.53 -15.52 10.56
CA TYR A 98 -2.63 -15.97 9.49
C TYR A 98 -1.17 -15.64 9.84
N PRO A 99 -0.59 -16.22 10.91
CA PRO A 99 0.72 -15.83 11.42
C PRO A 99 1.87 -16.11 10.44
N LYS A 100 1.67 -17.06 9.52
CA LYS A 100 2.63 -17.37 8.45
C LYS A 100 2.52 -16.40 7.27
N ASN A 101 1.48 -15.59 7.14
CA ASN A 101 1.35 -14.68 6.01
C ASN A 101 2.24 -13.45 6.21
N ARG A 102 3.45 -13.50 5.65
CA ARG A 102 4.44 -12.41 5.73
C ARG A 102 3.94 -11.10 5.13
N GLN A 103 3.07 -11.14 4.11
CA GLN A 103 2.55 -9.92 3.47
C GLN A 103 1.77 -9.04 4.45
N LEU A 104 1.09 -9.63 5.44
CA LEU A 104 0.38 -8.87 6.48
C LEU A 104 1.31 -8.01 7.34
N TRP A 105 2.57 -8.41 7.50
CA TRP A 105 3.57 -7.61 8.21
C TRP A 105 4.05 -6.43 7.37
N TYR A 106 4.21 -6.64 6.07
CA TYR A 106 4.48 -5.56 5.12
C TYR A 106 3.34 -4.54 5.10
N GLU A 107 2.09 -4.98 4.94
CA GLU A 107 0.93 -4.09 4.91
C GLU A 107 0.83 -3.28 6.19
N ALA A 108 0.95 -3.92 7.37
CA ALA A 108 0.97 -3.23 8.66
C ALA A 108 2.09 -2.18 8.75
N GLY A 109 3.32 -2.53 8.33
CA GLY A 109 4.44 -1.59 8.28
C GLY A 109 4.17 -0.39 7.37
N THR A 110 3.59 -0.62 6.20
CA THR A 110 3.23 0.49 5.28
C THR A 110 2.07 1.35 5.79
N THR A 111 1.09 0.77 6.49
CA THR A 111 0.04 1.52 7.18
C THR A 111 0.64 2.43 8.25
N LEU A 112 1.60 1.94 9.03
CA LEU A 112 2.29 2.72 10.05
C LEU A 112 3.11 3.87 9.45
N ILE A 113 3.77 3.65 8.30
CA ILE A 113 4.44 4.72 7.54
C ILE A 113 3.43 5.80 7.14
N ARG A 114 2.28 5.41 6.56
CA ARG A 114 1.23 6.36 6.16
C ARG A 114 0.64 7.12 7.35
N ALA A 115 0.62 6.50 8.52
CA ALA A 115 0.20 7.10 9.78
C ALA A 115 1.27 7.99 10.44
N GLY A 116 2.48 8.10 9.87
CA GLY A 116 3.60 8.83 10.46
C GLY A 116 4.22 8.16 11.69
N ARG A 117 3.87 6.90 11.98
CA ARG A 117 4.34 6.14 13.15
C ARG A 117 5.61 5.36 12.80
N TYR A 118 6.67 6.09 12.47
CA TYR A 118 7.88 5.51 11.86
C TYR A 118 8.62 4.51 12.76
N GLN A 119 8.63 4.72 14.09
CA GLN A 119 9.24 3.76 15.02
C GLN A 119 8.52 2.41 14.95
N GLN A 120 7.19 2.43 15.08
CA GLN A 120 6.38 1.21 14.99
C GLN A 120 6.51 0.56 13.61
N ALA A 121 6.63 1.36 12.55
CA ALA A 121 6.84 0.85 11.19
C ALA A 121 8.19 0.11 11.06
N ASP A 122 9.28 0.65 11.61
CA ASP A 122 10.60 0.00 11.60
C ASP A 122 10.56 -1.34 12.34
N ASP A 123 9.92 -1.38 13.51
CA ASP A 123 9.76 -2.60 14.30
C ASP A 123 8.95 -3.67 13.53
N MET A 124 7.80 -3.26 12.97
CA MET A 124 6.90 -4.14 12.20
C MET A 124 7.57 -4.70 10.94
N LEU A 125 8.30 -3.85 10.19
CA LEU A 125 9.02 -4.26 8.99
C LEU A 125 10.24 -5.12 9.32
N SER A 126 10.93 -4.87 10.43
CA SER A 126 12.05 -5.70 10.87
C SER A 126 11.60 -7.11 11.26
N GLU A 127 10.49 -7.25 12.00
CA GLU A 127 9.88 -8.55 12.28
C GLU A 127 9.41 -9.23 10.98
N GLY A 128 8.74 -8.49 10.09
CA GLY A 128 8.28 -9.03 8.82
C GLY A 128 9.40 -9.53 7.91
N ILE A 129 10.54 -8.82 7.85
CA ILE A 129 11.75 -9.28 7.15
C ILE A 129 12.28 -10.57 7.76
N ARG A 130 12.38 -10.69 9.09
CA ARG A 130 12.77 -11.95 9.75
C ARG A 130 11.84 -13.11 9.38
N LYS A 131 10.52 -12.87 9.35
CA LYS A 131 9.54 -13.89 8.94
C LYS A 131 9.69 -14.28 7.47
N ARG A 132 9.90 -13.31 6.59
CA ARG A 132 10.14 -13.54 5.16
C ARG A 132 11.42 -14.34 4.92
N ASP A 133 12.48 -14.06 5.67
CA ASP A 133 13.77 -14.75 5.51
C ASP A 133 13.69 -16.21 6.00
N GLY A 134 12.86 -16.49 7.01
CA GLY A 134 12.53 -17.86 7.44
C GLY A 134 11.48 -18.58 6.57
N ASP A 135 10.88 -17.91 5.60
CA ASP A 135 9.81 -18.46 4.76
C ASP A 135 10.36 -18.95 3.41
N ARG A 136 10.18 -20.25 3.15
CA ARG A 136 10.68 -20.93 1.94
C ARG A 136 9.74 -20.83 0.75
N ARG A 137 8.52 -20.30 0.93
CA ARG A 137 7.61 -20.06 -0.19
C ARG A 137 8.19 -19.04 -1.15
N GLU A 138 7.87 -19.23 -2.42
CA GLU A 138 8.30 -18.38 -3.52
C GLU A 138 8.08 -16.90 -3.21
N ARG A 139 9.04 -16.08 -3.63
CA ARG A 139 9.03 -14.64 -3.44
C ARG A 139 8.51 -13.98 -4.70
N MET A 140 7.73 -12.93 -4.54
CA MET A 140 7.37 -12.13 -5.71
C MET A 140 8.61 -11.43 -6.26
N PHE A 141 8.63 -11.17 -7.57
CA PHE A 141 9.70 -10.41 -8.21
C PHE A 141 9.97 -9.10 -7.46
N GLY A 142 11.23 -8.90 -7.06
CA GLY A 142 11.66 -7.72 -6.30
C GLY A 142 11.03 -7.56 -4.91
N GLU A 143 10.48 -8.63 -4.31
CA GLU A 143 9.95 -8.59 -2.94
C GLU A 143 10.99 -8.04 -1.98
N ASP A 144 12.22 -8.58 -2.03
CA ASP A 144 13.28 -8.21 -1.09
C ASP A 144 13.58 -6.71 -1.11
N ALA A 145 13.78 -6.16 -2.30
CA ALA A 145 13.94 -4.73 -2.53
C ALA A 145 12.76 -3.91 -1.97
N LEU A 146 11.52 -4.35 -2.18
CA LEU A 146 10.34 -3.62 -1.73
C LEU A 146 10.29 -3.47 -0.20
N TRP A 147 10.59 -4.55 0.53
CA TRP A 147 10.63 -4.55 1.99
C TRP A 147 11.72 -3.62 2.53
N HIS A 148 12.94 -3.72 1.99
CA HIS A 148 14.06 -2.89 2.44
C HIS A 148 13.86 -1.42 2.10
N TYR A 149 13.29 -1.09 0.94
CA TYR A 149 12.89 0.28 0.63
C TYR A 149 11.95 0.87 1.70
N LYS A 150 10.88 0.14 2.08
CA LYS A 150 9.93 0.64 3.08
C LYS A 150 10.57 0.82 4.46
N ARG A 151 11.43 -0.11 4.88
CA ARG A 151 12.11 0.00 6.17
C ARG A 151 13.15 1.13 6.16
N GLY A 152 13.89 1.26 5.06
CA GLY A 152 14.82 2.35 4.82
C GLY A 152 14.14 3.72 4.87
N LEU A 153 12.96 3.86 4.25
CA LEU A 153 12.11 5.05 4.37
C LEU A 153 11.74 5.36 5.83
N ALA A 154 11.25 4.38 6.59
CA ALA A 154 10.91 4.57 8.00
C ALA A 154 12.12 5.02 8.83
N ARG A 155 13.28 4.39 8.62
CA ARG A 155 14.54 4.73 9.30
C ARG A 155 15.07 6.10 8.92
N ALA A 156 14.94 6.50 7.65
CA ALA A 156 15.29 7.83 7.19
C ALA A 156 14.47 8.90 7.92
N ARG A 157 13.14 8.69 8.06
CA ARG A 157 12.25 9.59 8.82
C ARG A 157 12.54 9.63 10.32
N LEU A 158 13.19 8.60 10.87
CA LEU A 158 13.67 8.56 12.25
C LEU A 158 15.07 9.19 12.43
N GLY A 159 15.71 9.67 11.37
CA GLY A 159 17.09 10.17 11.43
C GLY A 159 18.15 9.07 11.61
N ARG A 160 17.79 7.78 11.45
CA ARG A 160 18.71 6.64 11.52
C ARG A 160 19.49 6.49 10.20
N VAL A 161 20.29 7.50 9.88
CA VAL A 161 20.90 7.70 8.56
C VAL A 161 21.66 6.45 8.07
N ASP A 162 22.52 5.87 8.89
CA ASP A 162 23.34 4.73 8.45
C ASP A 162 22.49 3.49 8.15
N LEU A 163 21.56 3.16 9.06
CA LEU A 163 20.63 2.04 8.88
C LEU A 163 19.69 2.26 7.68
N ALA A 164 19.28 3.51 7.44
CA ALA A 164 18.46 3.86 6.29
C ALA A 164 19.25 3.67 4.98
N ARG A 165 20.49 4.14 4.92
CA ARG A 165 21.36 3.96 3.74
C ARG A 165 21.60 2.49 3.44
N THR A 166 21.89 1.66 4.45
CA THR A 166 22.05 0.21 4.27
C THR A 166 20.82 -0.43 3.63
N ASP A 167 19.62 -0.08 4.13
CA ASP A 167 18.37 -0.61 3.58
C ASP A 167 18.09 -0.09 2.16
N LEU A 168 18.35 1.20 1.90
CA LEU A 168 18.06 1.83 0.60
C LEU A 168 19.05 1.43 -0.50
N GLN A 169 20.22 0.91 -0.16
CA GLN A 169 21.16 0.32 -1.13
C GLN A 169 20.70 -1.04 -1.67
N ILE A 170 19.91 -1.81 -0.90
CA ILE A 170 19.46 -3.14 -1.30
C ILE A 170 18.60 -3.12 -2.58
N PRO A 171 17.59 -2.23 -2.72
CA PRO A 171 16.86 -2.06 -3.98
C PRO A 171 17.73 -1.75 -5.19
N LEU A 172 18.88 -1.11 -4.99
CA LEU A 172 19.78 -0.70 -6.07
C LEU A 172 20.69 -1.86 -6.51
N ALA A 173 21.07 -2.73 -5.57
CA ALA A 173 21.99 -3.84 -5.82
C ALA A 173 21.30 -5.16 -6.20
N ARG A 174 19.99 -5.31 -5.95
CA ARG A 174 19.25 -6.57 -6.15
C ARG A 174 18.18 -6.45 -7.22
N GLU A 175 17.52 -7.58 -7.51
CA GLU A 175 16.31 -7.60 -8.32
C GLU A 175 15.25 -6.67 -7.71
N ALA A 176 14.79 -5.70 -8.49
CA ALA A 176 13.85 -4.67 -8.06
C ALA A 176 13.11 -4.11 -9.27
N ARG A 177 11.86 -3.70 -9.06
CA ARG A 177 11.11 -2.92 -10.04
C ARG A 177 11.71 -1.51 -10.14
N GLU A 178 11.72 -0.95 -11.33
CA GLU A 178 12.27 0.40 -11.59
C GLU A 178 11.71 1.47 -10.65
N TRP A 179 10.40 1.47 -10.40
CA TRP A 179 9.78 2.43 -9.49
C TRP A 179 10.27 2.28 -8.03
N VAL A 180 10.67 1.08 -7.60
CA VAL A 180 11.24 0.84 -6.26
C VAL A 180 12.65 1.42 -6.20
N ARG A 181 13.46 1.19 -7.24
CA ARG A 181 14.80 1.78 -7.37
C ARG A 181 14.72 3.31 -7.35
N GLY A 182 13.82 3.88 -8.17
CA GLY A 182 13.62 5.33 -8.25
C GLY A 182 13.23 5.94 -6.90
N ARG A 183 12.30 5.31 -6.18
CA ARG A 183 11.92 5.78 -4.82
C ARG A 183 13.04 5.60 -3.80
N ALA A 184 13.88 4.57 -3.92
CA ALA A 184 15.04 4.42 -3.04
C ALA A 184 16.06 5.55 -3.27
N HIS A 185 16.35 5.90 -4.52
CA HIS A 185 17.16 7.07 -4.87
C HIS A 185 16.57 8.37 -4.32
N ALA A 186 15.25 8.58 -4.43
CA ALA A 186 14.60 9.78 -3.86
C ALA A 186 14.78 9.88 -2.33
N GLU A 187 14.78 8.76 -1.62
CA GLU A 187 15.04 8.74 -0.18
C GLU A 187 16.53 8.97 0.15
N LEU A 188 17.46 8.40 -0.63
CA LEU A 188 18.89 8.69 -0.50
C LEU A 188 19.20 10.17 -0.77
N GLY A 189 18.52 10.78 -1.73
CA GLY A 189 18.62 12.21 -2.01
C GLY A 189 18.13 13.08 -0.85
N GLN A 190 17.03 12.70 -0.19
CA GLN A 190 16.55 13.37 1.02
C GLN A 190 17.55 13.25 2.18
N ILE A 191 18.14 12.07 2.38
CA ILE A 191 19.20 11.86 3.36
C ILE A 191 20.38 12.79 3.03
N ALA A 192 20.89 12.78 1.80
CA ALA A 192 21.99 13.63 1.38
C ALA A 192 21.71 15.12 1.64
N ASN A 193 20.52 15.59 1.24
CA ASN A 193 20.09 16.99 1.40
C ASN A 193 20.04 17.39 2.89
N THR A 194 19.45 16.54 3.74
CA THR A 194 19.34 16.82 5.17
C THR A 194 20.69 16.74 5.90
N THR A 195 21.64 15.95 5.37
CA THR A 195 23.02 15.91 5.88
C THR A 195 23.95 16.98 5.30
N GLY A 196 23.45 17.84 4.40
CA GLY A 196 24.21 18.96 3.82
C GLY A 196 24.96 18.64 2.52
N ASP A 197 24.93 17.40 2.02
CA ASP A 197 25.53 17.03 0.74
C ASP A 197 24.54 17.29 -0.42
N ARG A 198 24.47 18.57 -0.81
CA ARG A 198 23.55 19.05 -1.85
C ARG A 198 23.85 18.48 -3.22
N GLU A 199 25.14 18.25 -3.52
CA GLU A 199 25.55 17.72 -4.82
C GLU A 199 25.16 16.25 -4.95
N GLN A 200 25.35 15.44 -3.90
CA GLN A 200 24.81 14.08 -3.89
C GLN A 200 23.28 14.10 -3.95
N ALA A 201 22.60 14.98 -3.21
CA ALA A 201 21.13 15.09 -3.26
C ALA A 201 20.62 15.31 -4.69
N ARG A 202 21.22 16.26 -5.43
CA ARG A 202 20.87 16.53 -6.83
C ARG A 202 21.10 15.31 -7.74
N ARG A 203 22.21 14.60 -7.56
CA ARG A 203 22.50 13.37 -8.32
C ARG A 203 21.43 12.31 -8.08
N GLU A 204 21.12 12.04 -6.81
CA GLU A 204 20.14 11.05 -6.41
C GLU A 204 18.73 11.37 -6.93
N TYR A 205 18.29 12.63 -6.84
CA TYR A 205 16.97 13.02 -7.37
C TYR A 205 16.88 12.90 -8.89
N ARG A 206 17.95 13.21 -9.64
CA ARG A 206 17.97 13.01 -11.10
C ARG A 206 17.85 11.53 -11.47
N LEU A 207 18.57 10.65 -10.78
CA LEU A 207 18.44 9.20 -10.95
C LEU A 207 17.02 8.72 -10.61
N ALA A 208 16.42 9.26 -9.55
CA ALA A 208 15.05 8.94 -9.17
C ALA A 208 14.03 9.31 -10.27
N ILE A 209 14.18 10.48 -10.90
CA ILE A 209 13.33 10.94 -12.02
C ILE A 209 13.48 10.00 -13.22
N GLU A 210 14.71 9.69 -13.62
CA GLU A 210 14.99 8.80 -14.75
C GLU A 210 14.35 7.42 -14.57
N LEU A 211 14.53 6.81 -13.39
CA LEU A 211 13.96 5.51 -13.06
C LEU A 211 12.43 5.56 -12.94
N ALA A 212 11.86 6.67 -12.45
CA ALA A 212 10.42 6.85 -12.41
C ALA A 212 9.80 6.91 -13.81
N ILE A 213 10.46 7.56 -14.77
CA ILE A 213 10.03 7.60 -16.18
C ILE A 213 10.10 6.19 -16.79
N ARG A 214 11.24 5.50 -16.65
CA ARG A 214 11.41 4.13 -17.17
C ARG A 214 10.41 3.14 -16.55
N GLY A 215 10.08 3.34 -15.26
CA GLY A 215 9.15 2.52 -14.50
C GLY A 215 7.68 2.90 -14.61
N ASN A 216 7.33 3.93 -15.41
CA ASN A 216 5.98 4.49 -15.51
C ASN A 216 5.35 4.83 -14.15
N ASP A 217 6.12 5.49 -13.26
CA ASP A 217 5.69 5.97 -11.94
C ASP A 217 5.56 7.51 -11.93
N PRO A 218 4.47 8.09 -12.47
CA PRO A 218 4.30 9.55 -12.53
C PRO A 218 4.24 10.20 -11.14
N ILE A 219 3.81 9.45 -10.12
CA ILE A 219 3.78 9.94 -8.73
C ILE A 219 5.21 10.06 -8.20
N GLY A 220 6.06 9.05 -8.46
CA GLY A 220 7.47 9.07 -8.10
C GLY A 220 8.24 10.17 -8.83
N GLN A 221 7.96 10.36 -10.13
CA GLN A 221 8.57 11.41 -10.93
C GLN A 221 8.27 12.80 -10.35
N ALA A 222 6.98 13.14 -10.19
CA ALA A 222 6.57 14.46 -9.68
C ALA A 222 7.14 14.74 -8.27
N ALA A 223 7.20 13.72 -7.41
CA ALA A 223 7.79 13.85 -6.09
C ALA A 223 9.30 14.15 -6.17
N ALA A 224 10.06 13.44 -7.02
CA ALA A 224 11.49 13.65 -7.18
C ALA A 224 11.82 15.00 -7.84
N GLU A 225 11.04 15.45 -8.83
CA GLU A 225 11.16 16.79 -9.43
C GLU A 225 10.94 17.89 -8.40
N SER A 226 9.90 17.75 -7.57
CA SER A 226 9.64 18.69 -6.48
C SER A 226 10.81 18.75 -5.49
N LEU A 227 11.34 17.60 -5.07
CA LEU A 227 12.49 17.51 -4.17
C LEU A 227 13.75 18.15 -4.78
N LEU A 228 14.03 17.91 -6.07
CA LEU A 228 15.15 18.53 -6.77
C LEU A 228 15.07 20.06 -6.74
N GLY A 229 13.87 20.62 -6.94
CA GLY A 229 13.62 22.06 -6.86
C GLY A 229 13.87 22.69 -5.48
N THR A 230 13.89 21.89 -4.41
CA THR A 230 14.19 22.38 -3.04
C THR A 230 15.68 22.51 -2.73
N VAL A 231 16.57 21.91 -3.54
CA VAL A 231 18.01 21.93 -3.29
C VAL A 231 18.63 23.21 -3.86
N ARG A 232 18.73 24.24 -3.01
CA ARG A 232 19.39 25.52 -3.33
C ARG A 232 20.92 25.41 -3.33
#